data_AF-A0A973ZK25-F1
#
_entry.id   AF-A0A973ZK25-F1
#
_cell.length_a   1.000
_cell.length_b   1.000
_cell.length_c   1.000
_cell.angle_alpha   90.00
_cell.angle_beta   90.00
_cell.angle_gamma   90.00
#
_symmetry.space_group_name_H-M   'P 1'
#
loop_
_entity.id
_entity.type
_entity.pdbx_description
1 polymer ?
#
loop_
_entity_poly.entity_id
_entity_poly.type
_entity_poly.pdbx_seq_one_letter_code
_entity_poly.pdbx_strand_id
1 'polypeptide(L)'
;MVEKFEAGSEQWIGALREVVEDALKGVDVTGVRVAFYEEYLNPPAHLLADGQTTLTWRVEISEEAIQVGPGRIADPMFGLEADYEGVLRLARVHSADPALPEIVRDLETQGRLRRFGDQSKLPPQIAAALVTVHDEIAKRTE
;
A
#
# COMPACT_ATOMS: atom_id res chain seq x y z
N MET A 1 0.96 5.56 -23.31
CA MET A 1 1.87 5.07 -22.26
C MET A 1 1.25 5.44 -20.94
N VAL A 2 1.21 4.54 -19.97
CA VAL A 2 0.75 4.86 -18.61
C VAL A 2 1.88 5.65 -17.94
N GLU A 3 1.56 6.79 -17.35
CA GLU A 3 2.52 7.58 -16.58
C GLU A 3 2.96 6.78 -15.35
N LYS A 4 4.25 6.86 -15.03
CA LYS A 4 4.84 6.13 -13.91
C LYS A 4 5.38 7.11 -12.89
N PHE A 5 5.29 6.75 -11.62
CA PHE A 5 5.72 7.54 -10.49
C PHE A 5 6.60 6.71 -9.56
N GLU A 6 7.58 7.35 -8.94
CA GLU A 6 8.42 6.72 -7.93
C GLU A 6 7.61 6.40 -6.66
N ALA A 7 7.73 5.18 -6.15
CA ALA A 7 6.92 4.71 -5.01
C ALA A 7 7.07 5.62 -3.78
N GLY A 8 5.95 6.08 -3.23
CA GLY A 8 5.93 6.98 -2.08
C GLY A 8 6.15 8.46 -2.39
N SER A 9 6.50 8.84 -3.63
CA SER A 9 6.49 10.25 -4.04
C SER A 9 5.10 10.87 -3.90
N GLU A 10 5.01 12.20 -3.86
CA GLU A 10 3.73 12.92 -3.79
C GLU A 10 2.81 12.54 -4.97
N GLN A 11 3.37 12.44 -6.16
CA GLN A 11 2.63 12.03 -7.36
C GLN A 11 2.15 10.58 -7.25
N TRP A 12 2.96 9.68 -6.70
CA TRP A 12 2.57 8.29 -6.49
C TRP A 12 1.45 8.15 -5.45
N ILE A 13 1.51 8.90 -4.34
CA ILE A 13 0.43 8.94 -3.35
C ILE A 13 -0.85 9.53 -3.95
N GLY A 14 -0.73 10.54 -4.82
CA GLY A 14 -1.85 11.07 -5.61
C GLY A 14 -2.48 10.01 -6.50
N ALA A 15 -1.66 9.28 -7.27
CA ALA A 15 -2.13 8.18 -8.12
C ALA A 15 -2.76 7.04 -7.30
N LEU A 16 -2.20 6.70 -6.13
CA LEU A 16 -2.77 5.71 -5.22
C LEU A 16 -4.16 6.14 -4.74
N ARG A 17 -4.33 7.42 -4.38
CA ARG A 17 -5.63 7.95 -3.98
C ARG A 17 -6.69 7.77 -5.07
N GLU A 18 -6.37 8.19 -6.30
CA GLU A 18 -7.28 8.02 -7.45
C GLU A 18 -7.66 6.55 -7.65
N VAL A 19 -6.67 5.65 -7.60
CA VAL A 19 -6.89 4.21 -7.78
C VAL A 19 -7.75 3.61 -6.66
N VAL A 20 -7.55 4.02 -5.40
CA VAL A 20 -8.39 3.58 -4.28
C VAL A 20 -9.82 4.07 -4.42
N GLU A 21 -10.01 5.35 -4.77
CA GLU A 21 -11.33 5.94 -4.99
C GLU A 21 -12.08 5.25 -6.14
N ASP A 22 -11.39 4.99 -7.26
CA ASP A 22 -11.96 4.28 -8.40
C ASP A 22 -12.28 2.82 -8.09
N ALA A 23 -11.40 2.10 -7.39
CA ALA A 23 -11.60 0.69 -7.04
C ALA A 23 -12.76 0.48 -6.05
N LEU A 24 -13.05 1.47 -5.21
CA LEU A 24 -14.16 1.46 -4.26
C LEU A 24 -15.45 2.05 -4.83
N LYS A 25 -15.43 2.57 -6.06
CA LYS A 25 -16.61 3.14 -6.70
C LYS A 25 -17.71 2.09 -6.90
N GLY A 26 -18.83 2.29 -6.21
CA GLY A 26 -19.97 1.37 -6.24
C GLY A 26 -19.79 0.11 -5.38
N VAL A 27 -18.72 0.04 -4.57
CA VAL A 27 -18.55 -0.99 -3.54
C VAL A 27 -19.36 -0.57 -2.30
N ASP A 28 -20.12 -1.51 -1.74
CA ASP A 28 -20.83 -1.29 -0.48
C ASP A 28 -19.84 -1.28 0.69
N VAL A 29 -19.66 -0.09 1.26
CA VAL A 29 -18.81 0.17 2.43
C VAL A 29 -19.62 0.29 3.73
N THR A 30 -20.91 -0.07 3.72
CA THR A 30 -21.76 -0.08 4.93
C THR A 30 -21.16 -1.03 5.99
N GLY A 31 -20.94 -0.52 7.19
CA GLY A 31 -20.35 -1.17 8.35
C GLY A 31 -18.83 -1.33 8.27
N VAL A 32 -18.17 -0.83 7.22
CA VAL A 32 -16.73 -1.00 7.02
C VAL A 32 -15.96 -0.01 7.89
N ARG A 33 -14.94 -0.53 8.58
CA ARG A 33 -13.89 0.26 9.21
C ARG A 33 -12.56 -0.44 8.99
N VAL A 34 -11.85 -0.02 7.97
CA VAL A 34 -10.54 -0.57 7.59
C VAL A 34 -9.54 0.57 7.66
N ALA A 35 -8.40 0.31 8.29
CA ALA A 35 -7.30 1.26 8.40
C ALA A 35 -6.00 0.47 8.32
N PHE A 36 -5.11 0.83 7.40
CA PHE A 36 -3.79 0.22 7.29
C PHE A 36 -2.76 1.23 6.82
N TYR A 37 -1.49 0.96 7.09
CA TYR A 37 -0.39 1.76 6.59
C TYR A 37 0.75 0.87 6.14
N GLU A 38 1.59 1.43 5.28
CA GLU A 38 2.89 0.86 4.95
C GLU A 38 3.99 1.84 5.33
N GLU A 39 5.11 1.28 5.78
CA GLU A 39 6.30 2.02 6.13
C GLU A 39 7.51 1.50 5.36
N TYR A 40 8.16 2.41 4.64
CA TYR A 40 9.35 2.12 3.85
C TYR A 40 10.59 2.64 4.58
N LEU A 41 11.46 1.71 4.93
CA LEU A 41 12.71 1.93 5.63
C LEU A 41 13.82 2.25 4.61
N ASN A 42 14.73 3.15 4.99
CA ASN A 42 15.87 3.57 4.16
C ASN A 42 15.47 4.08 2.75
N PRO A 43 14.42 4.92 2.59
CA PRO A 43 14.08 5.48 1.28
C PRO A 43 15.13 6.50 0.81
N PRO A 44 15.21 6.79 -0.50
CA PRO A 44 15.98 7.92 -1.01
C PRO A 44 15.64 9.23 -0.28
N ALA A 45 16.68 10.02 0.02
CA ALA A 45 16.53 11.23 0.83
C ALA A 45 15.59 12.28 0.21
N HIS A 46 15.44 12.30 -1.11
CA HIS A 46 14.54 13.23 -1.80
C HIS A 46 13.06 12.90 -1.63
N LEU A 47 12.72 11.71 -1.14
CA LEU A 47 11.34 11.31 -0.81
C LEU A 47 10.95 11.60 0.64
N LEU A 48 11.92 11.95 1.49
CA LEU A 48 11.69 12.21 2.90
C LEU A 48 11.30 13.67 3.12
N ALA A 49 10.27 13.88 3.96
CA ALA A 49 10.02 15.20 4.53
C ALA A 49 11.10 15.55 5.56
N ASP A 50 11.26 16.84 5.86
CA ASP A 50 12.28 17.31 6.79
C ASP A 50 12.16 16.63 8.17
N GLY A 51 13.28 16.09 8.65
CA GLY A 51 13.36 15.36 9.92
C GLY A 51 12.80 13.93 9.90
N GLN A 52 12.28 13.43 8.77
CA GLN A 52 11.84 12.02 8.66
C GLN A 52 13.00 11.09 8.28
N THR A 53 12.92 9.84 8.77
CA THR A 53 13.88 8.77 8.46
C THR A 53 13.26 7.62 7.68
N THR A 54 11.93 7.62 7.55
CA THR A 54 11.14 6.60 6.86
C THR A 54 10.02 7.28 6.08
N LEU A 55 9.57 6.60 5.03
CA LEU A 55 8.42 7.03 4.24
C LEU A 55 7.20 6.23 4.69
N THR A 56 6.10 6.90 4.98
CA THR A 56 4.87 6.24 5.43
C THR A 56 3.66 6.77 4.69
N TRP A 57 2.75 5.88 4.35
CA TRP A 57 1.44 6.22 3.82
C TRP A 57 0.38 5.31 4.41
N ARG A 58 -0.85 5.79 4.43
CA ARG A 58 -2.01 5.11 5.02
C ARG A 58 -3.22 5.16 4.10
N VAL A 59 -4.10 4.18 4.30
CA VAL A 59 -5.44 4.12 3.72
C VAL A 59 -6.43 3.85 4.85
N GLU A 60 -7.46 4.69 4.93
CA GLU A 60 -8.59 4.53 5.82
C GLU A 60 -9.87 4.50 4.99
N ILE A 61 -10.69 3.48 5.22
CA ILE A 61 -11.97 3.26 4.54
C ILE A 61 -13.04 3.13 5.61
N SER A 62 -14.03 4.02 5.55
CA SER A 62 -15.25 3.96 6.35
C SER A 62 -16.47 4.31 5.50
N GLU A 63 -17.66 4.17 6.09
CA GLU A 63 -18.90 4.67 5.50
C GLU A 63 -18.87 6.18 5.20
N GLU A 64 -18.14 6.93 6.02
CA GLU A 64 -18.14 8.40 5.97
C GLU A 64 -17.13 8.94 4.96
N ALA A 65 -15.97 8.29 4.86
CA ALA A 65 -14.88 8.78 4.04
C ALA A 65 -13.88 7.69 3.64
N ILE A 66 -13.23 7.92 2.50
CA ILE A 66 -12.00 7.27 2.09
C ILE A 66 -10.88 8.30 2.26
N GLN A 67 -9.82 7.94 2.96
CA GLN A 67 -8.64 8.80 3.15
C GLN A 67 -7.38 8.06 2.73
N VAL A 68 -6.59 8.69 1.87
CA VAL A 68 -5.29 8.20 1.43
C VAL A 68 -4.27 9.32 1.57
N GLY A 69 -3.13 9.06 2.21
CA GLY A 69 -2.12 10.09 2.38
C GLY A 69 -0.94 9.64 3.23
N PRO A 70 0.00 10.54 3.52
CA PRO A 70 1.18 10.22 4.32
C PRO A 70 0.82 9.94 5.79
N GLY A 71 1.68 9.16 6.45
CA GLY A 71 1.68 8.95 7.90
C GLY A 71 1.26 7.55 8.36
N ARG A 72 1.43 7.33 9.67
CA ARG A 72 1.06 6.09 10.37
C ARG A 72 -0.34 6.17 10.99
N ILE A 73 -0.90 5.00 11.29
CA ILE A 73 -2.13 4.86 12.09
C ILE A 73 -1.77 4.21 13.42
N ALA A 74 -2.35 4.69 14.52
CA ALA A 74 -2.07 4.19 15.87
C ALA A 74 -2.63 2.76 16.12
N ASP A 75 -3.78 2.44 15.53
CA ASP A 75 -4.45 1.15 15.65
C ASP A 75 -4.86 0.62 14.25
N PRO A 76 -3.89 0.16 13.45
CA PRO A 76 -4.15 -0.36 12.12
C PRO A 76 -4.73 -1.78 12.21
N MET A 77 -5.66 -2.10 11.31
CA MET A 77 -6.14 -3.47 11.12
C MET A 77 -5.01 -4.39 10.64
N PHE A 78 -4.16 -3.89 9.74
CA PHE A 78 -2.96 -4.54 9.25
C PHE A 78 -1.97 -3.50 8.71
N GLY A 79 -0.77 -3.93 8.36
CA GLY A 79 0.20 -3.11 7.67
C GLY A 79 1.50 -3.86 7.43
N LEU A 80 2.47 -3.15 6.85
CA LEU A 80 3.82 -3.68 6.66
C LEU A 80 4.89 -2.62 6.88
N GLU A 81 6.05 -3.11 7.30
CA GLU A 81 7.31 -2.39 7.27
C GLU A 81 8.21 -3.13 6.27
N ALA A 82 8.83 -2.43 5.35
CA ALA A 82 9.78 -3.02 4.41
C ALA A 82 10.91 -2.04 4.10
N ASP A 83 12.10 -2.53 3.77
CA ASP A 83 13.05 -1.61 3.15
C ASP A 83 12.60 -1.19 1.75
N TYR A 84 13.03 0.00 1.34
CA TYR A 84 12.54 0.66 0.13
C TYR A 84 12.81 -0.17 -1.14
N GLU A 85 13.96 -0.83 -1.24
CA GLU A 85 14.26 -1.70 -2.38
C GLU A 85 13.39 -2.96 -2.40
N GLY A 86 13.14 -3.54 -1.22
CA GLY A 86 12.29 -4.70 -1.05
C GLY A 86 10.85 -4.42 -1.44
N VAL A 87 10.29 -3.28 -0.99
CA VAL A 87 8.92 -2.93 -1.37
C VAL A 87 8.79 -2.59 -2.85
N LEU A 88 9.80 -2.01 -3.51
CA LEU A 88 9.77 -1.81 -4.97
C LEU A 88 9.64 -3.13 -5.74
N ARG A 89 10.18 -4.24 -5.22
CA ARG A 89 9.95 -5.57 -5.82
C ARG A 89 8.50 -6.01 -5.69
N LEU A 90 7.83 -5.66 -4.61
CA LEU A 90 6.41 -6.00 -4.37
C LEU A 90 5.48 -5.09 -5.17
N ALA A 91 5.68 -3.78 -5.07
CA ALA A 91 4.84 -2.74 -5.64
C ALA A 91 4.76 -2.79 -7.17
N ARG A 92 5.66 -3.49 -7.86
CA ARG A 92 5.69 -3.64 -9.33
C ARG A 92 5.09 -4.94 -9.83
N VAL A 93 4.83 -5.90 -8.95
CA VAL A 93 4.35 -7.24 -9.30
C VAL A 93 2.84 -7.25 -9.24
N HIS A 94 2.17 -7.96 -10.15
CA HIS A 94 0.72 -8.14 -10.05
C HIS A 94 0.38 -9.22 -9.03
N SER A 95 -0.78 -9.11 -8.39
CA SER A 95 -1.25 -10.02 -7.35
C SER A 95 -1.39 -11.47 -7.83
N ALA A 96 -1.63 -11.66 -9.14
CA ALA A 96 -1.74 -12.97 -9.78
C ALA A 96 -0.39 -13.55 -10.25
N ASP A 97 0.72 -12.83 -10.08
CA ASP A 97 2.04 -13.30 -10.52
C ASP A 97 2.49 -14.50 -9.66
N PRO A 98 2.85 -15.64 -10.27
CA PRO A 98 3.27 -16.83 -9.52
C PRO A 98 4.58 -16.62 -8.74
N ALA A 99 5.37 -15.58 -9.05
CA ALA A 99 6.58 -15.25 -8.31
C ALA A 99 6.30 -14.47 -7.00
N LEU A 100 5.12 -13.87 -6.84
CA LEU A 100 4.79 -13.03 -5.68
C LEU A 100 4.99 -13.76 -4.33
N PRO A 101 4.52 -15.01 -4.13
CA PRO A 101 4.75 -15.73 -2.87
C PRO A 101 6.23 -15.96 -2.57
N GLU A 102 7.06 -16.17 -3.59
CA GLU A 102 8.50 -16.36 -3.43
C GLU A 102 9.19 -15.05 -3.03
N ILE A 103 8.82 -13.94 -3.67
CA ILE A 103 9.35 -12.60 -3.35
C ILE A 103 9.02 -12.23 -1.91
N VAL A 104 7.77 -12.43 -1.48
CA VAL A 104 7.34 -12.16 -0.10
C VAL A 104 8.16 -13.00 0.87
N ARG A 105 8.27 -14.31 0.63
CA ARG A 105 9.03 -15.22 1.50
C ARG A 105 10.51 -14.86 1.61
N ASP A 106 11.14 -14.51 0.49
CA ASP A 106 12.54 -14.07 0.43
C ASP A 106 12.76 -12.82 1.29
N LEU A 107 11.92 -11.80 1.11
CA LEU A 107 12.01 -10.56 1.88
C LEU A 107 11.77 -10.76 3.37
N GLU A 108 10.79 -11.58 3.76
CA GLU A 108 10.54 -11.92 5.17
C GLU A 108 11.72 -12.68 5.79
N THR A 109 12.28 -13.66 5.07
CA THR A 109 13.43 -14.46 5.55
C THR A 109 14.68 -13.61 5.73
N GLN A 110 14.86 -12.59 4.89
CA GLN A 110 15.96 -11.62 4.99
C GLN A 110 15.70 -10.53 6.03
N GLY A 111 14.52 -10.49 6.67
CA GLY A 111 14.15 -9.43 7.62
C GLY A 111 13.88 -8.07 6.96
N ARG A 112 13.64 -8.08 5.64
CA ARG A 112 13.41 -6.89 4.79
C ARG A 112 11.94 -6.56 4.60
N LEU A 113 11.05 -7.46 5.04
CA LEU A 113 9.61 -7.28 5.08
C LEU A 113 9.11 -7.82 6.42
N ARG A 114 8.29 -7.02 7.10
CA ARG A 114 7.54 -7.41 8.29
C ARG A 114 6.08 -7.02 8.08
N ARG A 115 5.19 -8.00 8.11
CA ARG A 115 3.73 -7.78 8.14
C ARG A 115 3.23 -7.80 9.58
N PHE A 116 2.22 -7.00 9.88
CA PHE A 116 1.57 -6.98 11.18
C PHE A 116 0.06 -6.79 11.04
N GLY A 117 -0.66 -7.06 12.13
CA GLY A 117 -2.12 -7.12 12.14
C GLY A 117 -2.66 -8.33 11.38
N ASP A 118 -3.90 -8.24 10.90
CA ASP A 118 -4.63 -9.37 10.35
C ASP A 118 -5.49 -8.97 9.14
N GLN A 119 -4.90 -9.11 7.95
CA GLN A 119 -5.57 -8.84 6.68
C GLN A 119 -6.73 -9.81 6.39
N SER A 120 -6.79 -10.98 7.05
CA SER A 120 -7.87 -11.96 6.83
C SER A 120 -9.23 -11.48 7.37
N LYS A 121 -9.23 -10.43 8.19
CA LYS A 121 -10.43 -9.77 8.72
C LYS A 121 -11.06 -8.75 7.77
N LEU A 122 -10.44 -8.50 6.62
CA LEU A 122 -11.01 -7.60 5.62
C LEU A 122 -12.38 -8.13 5.14
N PRO A 123 -13.39 -7.26 5.03
CA PRO A 123 -14.60 -7.60 4.30
C PRO A 123 -14.23 -8.05 2.88
N PRO A 124 -14.83 -9.12 2.33
CA PRO A 124 -14.43 -9.70 1.04
C PRO A 124 -14.42 -8.69 -0.11
N GLN A 125 -15.37 -7.75 -0.11
CA GLN A 125 -15.46 -6.70 -1.12
C GLN A 125 -14.28 -5.70 -1.03
N ILE A 126 -13.79 -5.43 0.18
CA ILE A 126 -12.62 -4.57 0.39
C ILE A 126 -11.34 -5.33 0.03
N ALA A 127 -11.24 -6.61 0.40
CA ALA A 127 -10.10 -7.44 0.01
C ALA A 127 -9.95 -7.52 -1.52
N ALA A 128 -11.06 -7.70 -2.25
CA ALA A 128 -11.07 -7.69 -3.70
C ALA A 128 -10.68 -6.31 -4.28
N ALA A 129 -11.20 -5.22 -3.72
CA ALA A 129 -10.84 -3.86 -4.13
C ALA A 129 -9.34 -3.59 -3.93
N LEU A 130 -8.75 -4.02 -2.80
CA LEU A 130 -7.32 -3.81 -2.54
C LEU A 130 -6.41 -4.60 -3.50
N VAL A 131 -6.83 -5.77 -3.97
CA VAL A 131 -6.14 -6.49 -5.06
C VAL A 131 -6.15 -5.66 -6.34
N THR A 132 -7.30 -5.08 -6.71
CA THR A 132 -7.38 -4.15 -7.85
C THR A 132 -6.50 -2.92 -7.65
N VAL A 133 -6.50 -2.34 -6.45
CA VAL A 133 -5.65 -1.17 -6.12
C VAL A 133 -4.18 -1.51 -6.34
N HIS A 134 -3.71 -2.62 -5.78
CA HIS A 134 -2.33 -3.07 -5.93
C HIS A 134 -1.95 -3.26 -7.41
N ASP A 135 -2.79 -3.93 -8.19
CA ASP A 135 -2.50 -4.20 -9.60
C ASP A 135 -2.53 -2.94 -10.47
N GLU A 136 -3.42 -1.98 -10.18
CA GLU A 136 -3.45 -0.70 -10.91
C GLU A 136 -2.31 0.23 -10.53
N ILE A 137 -1.93 0.31 -9.25
CA ILE A 137 -0.77 1.12 -8.84
C ILE A 137 0.55 0.52 -9.31
N ALA A 138 0.64 -0.81 -9.44
CA ALA A 138 1.81 -1.49 -10.00
C ALA A 138 2.12 -1.05 -11.43
N LYS A 139 1.09 -0.83 -12.26
CA LYS A 139 1.25 -0.31 -13.63
C LYS A 139 1.81 1.12 -13.67
N ARG A 140 1.55 1.89 -12.60
CA ARG A 140 1.94 3.30 -12.43
C ARG A 140 3.20 3.46 -11.58
N THR A 141 3.85 2.37 -11.16
CA THR A 141 5.08 2.43 -10.39
C THR A 141 6.30 2.32 -11.31
N GLU A 142 7.25 3.25 -11.19
CA GLU A 142 8.55 3.20 -11.88
C GLU A 142 9.40 2.03 -11.42
#